data_AF-A0A924FH87-F1
#
_entry.id   AF-A0A924FH87-F1
#
_cell.length_a   1.000
_cell.length_b   1.000
_cell.length_c   1.000
_cell.angle_alpha   90.00
_cell.angle_beta   90.00
_cell.angle_gamma   90.00
#
_symmetry.space_group_name_H-M   'P 1'
#
loop_
_entity.id
_entity.type
_entity.pdbx_description
1 polymer ?
#
loop_
_entity_poly.entity_id
_entity_poly.type
_entity_poly.pdbx_seq_one_letter_code
_entity_poly.pdbx_strand_id
1 'polypeptide(L)' 'MTIRIETEQETDGRWIADAPDLSGVMAYGQTKEQAVRFAEALALRVIAERLEYGEPVPEVTGQLFEVAV' A
#
# COMPACT_ATOMS: atom_id res chain seq x y z
N MET A 1 7.65 5.18 10.75
CA MET A 1 6.36 5.15 10.06
C MET A 1 6.35 3.95 9.13
N THR A 2 5.43 3.00 9.31
CA THR A 2 5.50 1.71 8.62
C THR A 2 4.08 1.25 8.27
N ILE A 3 3.78 1.07 6.98
CA ILE A 3 2.63 0.30 6.54
C ILE A 3 3.06 -1.16 6.52
N ARG A 4 2.41 -2.01 7.31
CA ARG A 4 2.73 -3.43 7.34
C ARG A 4 2.19 -4.07 6.06
N ILE A 5 3.07 -4.74 5.32
CA ILE A 5 2.71 -5.61 4.19
C ILE A 5 2.93 -7.04 4.64
N GLU A 6 1.86 -7.83 4.61
CA GLU A 6 1.90 -9.28 4.80
C GLU A 6 2.00 -9.96 3.44
N THR A 7 2.71 -11.09 3.38
CA THR A 7 2.89 -11.82 2.13
C THR A 7 2.66 -13.31 2.34
N GLU A 8 1.98 -13.94 1.39
CA GLU A 8 1.75 -15.38 1.36
C GLU A 8 1.99 -15.91 -0.05
N GLN A 9 2.37 -17.19 -0.16
CA GLN A 9 2.43 -17.89 -1.45
C GLN A 9 1.22 -18.80 -1.59
N GLU A 10 0.49 -18.60 -2.68
CA GLU A 10 -0.69 -19.37 -3.04
C GLU A 10 -0.34 -20.78 -3.51
N THR A 11 -1.34 -21.67 -3.51
CA THR A 11 -1.18 -23.06 -3.97
C THR A 11 -0.78 -23.20 -5.44
N ASP A 12 -1.07 -22.19 -6.27
CA ASP A 12 -0.68 -22.13 -7.67
C ASP A 12 0.73 -21.51 -7.89
N GLY A 13 1.42 -21.16 -6.81
CA GLY A 13 2.76 -20.59 -6.81
C GLY A 13 2.81 -19.07 -6.90
N ARG A 14 1.69 -18.38 -7.15
CA ARG A 14 1.63 -16.90 -7.11
C ARG A 14 1.85 -16.39 -5.68
N TRP A 15 2.32 -15.16 -5.57
CA TRP A 15 2.44 -14.45 -4.31
C TRP A 15 1.33 -13.43 -4.17
N ILE A 16 0.79 -13.32 -2.97
CA ILE A 16 -0.12 -12.25 -2.55
C ILE A 16 0.61 -11.35 -1.55
N ALA A 17 0.37 -10.05 -1.66
CA ALA A 17 0.80 -9.05 -0.70
C ALA A 17 -0.41 -8.19 -0.28
N ASP A 18 -0.69 -8.13 1.01
CA ASP A 18 -1.82 -7.43 1.60
C ASP A 18 -1.35 -6.42 2.66
N ALA A 19 -1.98 -5.25 2.73
CA ALA A 19 -1.73 -4.30 3.81
C ALA A 19 -2.98 -4.20 4.71
N PRO A 20 -3.05 -4.97 5.81
CA PRO A 20 -4.28 -5.11 6.60
C PRO A 20 -4.73 -3.79 7.25
N ASP A 21 -3.79 -2.88 7.49
CA ASP A 21 -4.04 -1.56 8.08
C ASP A 21 -4.54 -0.53 7.05
N LEU A 22 -4.57 -0.87 5.75
CA LEU A 22 -4.94 0.02 4.67
C LEU A 22 -5.91 -0.67 3.69
N SER A 23 -7.21 -0.59 4.01
CA SER A 23 -8.27 -1.13 3.16
C SER A 23 -8.14 -0.67 1.70
N GLY A 24 -8.20 -1.64 0.79
CA GLY A 24 -8.02 -1.42 -0.65
C GLY A 24 -6.65 -1.80 -1.19
N VAL A 25 -5.74 -2.31 -0.34
CA VAL A 25 -4.39 -2.72 -0.75
C VAL A 25 -4.21 -4.23 -0.66
N MET A 26 -4.35 -4.88 -1.81
CA MET A 26 -4.04 -6.28 -2.00
C MET A 26 -3.55 -6.48 -3.44
N ALA A 27 -2.40 -7.11 -3.62
CA ALA A 27 -1.80 -7.30 -4.93
C ALA A 27 -1.16 -8.68 -5.11
N TYR A 28 -1.26 -9.22 -6.33
CA TYR A 28 -0.64 -10.47 -6.72
C TYR A 28 0.63 -10.25 -7.54
N GLY A 29 1.61 -11.14 -7.39
CA GLY A 29 2.83 -11.17 -8.20
C GLY A 29 3.28 -12.61 -8.48
N GLN A 30 4.12 -12.79 -9.50
CA GLN A 30 4.76 -14.07 -9.79
C GLN A 30 5.93 -14.35 -8.82
N THR A 31 6.47 -13.32 -8.18
CA THR A 31 7.43 -13.43 -7.08
C THR A 31 6.97 -12.61 -5.89
N LYS A 32 7.51 -12.90 -4.71
CA LYS A 32 7.25 -12.13 -3.48
C LYS A 32 7.55 -10.65 -3.69
N GLU A 33 8.69 -10.34 -4.30
CA GLU A 33 9.14 -8.96 -4.55
C GLU A 33 8.20 -8.25 -5.53
N GLN A 34 7.66 -8.96 -6.52
CA GLN A 34 6.69 -8.38 -7.43
C GLN A 34 5.37 -8.04 -6.71
N ALA A 35 4.86 -8.96 -5.89
CA ALA A 35 3.63 -8.73 -5.12
C ALA A 35 3.80 -7.53 -4.18
N VAL A 36 4.92 -7.46 -3.45
CA VAL A 36 5.25 -6.34 -2.55
C VAL A 36 5.30 -5.01 -3.30
N ARG A 37 6.04 -4.92 -4.42
CA ARG A 37 6.11 -3.67 -5.21
C ARG A 37 4.74 -3.21 -5.71
N PHE A 38 3.87 -4.14 -6.07
CA PHE A 38 2.52 -3.81 -6.49
C PHE A 38 1.64 -3.34 -5.33
N ALA A 39 1.77 -3.97 -4.16
CA ALA A 39 1.08 -3.52 -2.95
C ALA A 39 1.57 -2.14 -2.50
N GLU A 40 2.87 -1.84 -2.57
CA GLU A 40 3.42 -0.50 -2.28
C GLU A 40 2.86 0.57 -3.22
N ALA A 41 2.86 0.30 -4.53
CA ALA A 41 2.30 1.22 -5.51
C ALA A 41 0.79 1.43 -5.30
N LEU A 42 0.06 0.38 -4.94
CA LEU A 42 -1.37 0.46 -4.64
C LEU A 42 -1.63 1.24 -3.35
N ALA A 43 -0.84 1.04 -2.30
CA ALA A 43 -0.92 1.81 -1.06
C ALA A 43 -0.77 3.31 -1.30
N LEU A 44 0.21 3.72 -2.12
CA LEU A 44 0.39 5.12 -2.49
C LEU A 44 -0.83 5.69 -3.22
N ARG A 45 -1.47 4.90 -4.11
CA ARG A 45 -2.69 5.32 -4.81
C ARG A 45 -3.87 5.49 -3.86
N VAL A 46 -4.09 4.54 -2.97
CA VAL A 46 -5.16 4.61 -1.96
C VAL A 46 -4.97 5.84 -1.07
N ILE A 47 -3.73 6.11 -0.63
CA ILE A 47 -3.44 7.31 0.16
C ILE A 47 -3.72 8.59 -0.64
N ALA A 48 -3.32 8.64 -1.90
CA ALA A 48 -3.56 9.80 -2.76
C ALA A 48 -5.07 10.06 -2.98
N GLU A 49 -5.84 9.01 -3.25
CA GLU A 49 -7.30 9.10 -3.41
C GLU A 49 -7.98 9.60 -2.13
N ARG A 50 -7.62 9.02 -0.98
CA ARG A 50 -8.17 9.46 0.32
C ARG A 50 -7.83 10.92 0.61
N LEU A 51 -6.62 11.37 0.29
CA LEU A 51 -6.23 12.79 0.39
C LEU A 51 -7.12 13.68 -0.49
N GLU A 52 -7.40 13.27 -1.74
CA GLU A 52 -8.21 14.02 -2.70
C GLU A 52 -9.67 14.20 -2.24
N TYR A 53 -10.25 13.17 -1.64
CA TYR A 53 -11.65 13.18 -1.16
C TYR A 53 -11.80 13.61 0.31
N GLY A 54 -10.71 13.98 0.99
CA GLY A 54 -10.74 14.39 2.40
C GLY A 54 -11.04 13.25 3.38
N GLU A 55 -10.76 12.01 2.98
CA GLU A 55 -10.89 10.84 3.82
C GLU A 55 -9.71 10.70 4.81
N PRO A 56 -9.89 10.00 5.94
CA PRO A 56 -8.81 9.72 6.86
C PRO A 56 -7.68 8.93 6.18
N VAL A 57 -6.51 9.54 6.15
CA VAL A 57 -5.26 8.90 5.75
C VAL A 57 -4.42 8.54 6.96
N PRO A 58 -3.58 7.49 6.86
CA PRO A 58 -2.54 7.25 7.83
C PRO A 58 -1.72 8.54 8.09
N GLU A 59 -1.28 8.73 9.33
CA GLU A 59 -0.54 9.93 9.81
C GLU A 59 0.75 10.24 9.02
N VAL A 60 1.15 9.28 8.20
CA VAL A 60 2.16 9.30 7.13
C VAL A 60 2.23 10.59 6.30
N THR A 61 1.08 11.14 5.91
CA THR A 61 1.03 12.20 4.88
C THR A 61 1.53 13.55 5.38
N GLY A 62 1.33 13.87 6.66
CA GLY A 62 1.77 15.12 7.27
C GLY A 62 3.28 15.28 7.39
N GLN A 63 4.05 14.21 7.19
CA GLN A 63 5.52 14.21 7.29
C GLN A 63 6.22 14.10 5.93
N LEU A 64 5.48 13.92 4.84
CA LEU A 64 6.03 13.61 3.53
C LEU A 64 6.22 14.84 2.63
N PHE A 65 5.42 15.89 2.85
CA PHE A 65 5.39 17.07 1.99
C PHE A 65 5.76 18.32 2.80
N GLU A 66 6.70 19.09 2.27
CA GLU A 66 6.96 20.46 2.72
C GLU A 66 6.15 21.42 1.86
N VAL A 67 5.29 22.23 2.49
CA VAL A 67 4.54 23.28 1.81
C VAL A 67 5.33 24.57 1.94
N ALA A 68 6.00 24.97 0.86
CA ALA A 68 6.62 26.28 0.76
C ALA A 68 5.58 27.32 0.34
N VAL A 69 5.63 28.51 0.95
CA VAL A 69 4.80 29.69 0.63
C VAL A 69 5.56 30.69 -0.23
#